data_AF-A0A924QN49-F1
#
_entry.id   AF-A0A924QN49-F1
#
_cell.length_a   1.000
_cell.length_b   1.000
_cell.length_c   1.000
_cell.angle_alpha   90.00
_cell.angle_beta   90.00
_cell.angle_gamma   90.00
#
_symmetry.space_group_name_H-M   'P 1'
#
loop_
_entity.id
_entity.type
_entity.pdbx_description
1 polymer ?
#
loop_
_entity_poly.entity_id
_entity_poly.type
_entity_poly.pdbx_seq_one_letter_code
_entity_poly.pdbx_strand_id
1 'polypeptide(L)' 'SDNELQKVKNKTESVIAFEDMSVMSRATSLANYELLGDANLMNTELDKYQATTADDIRQHSRIIFDEINSNTMHYYSKN' A
#
# COMPACT_ATOMS: atom_id res chain seq x y z
N SER A 1 8.91 4.78 15.84
CA SER A 1 8.26 5.87 16.58
C SER A 1 6.87 6.08 16.04
N ASP A 2 5.89 6.29 16.93
CA ASP A 2 4.49 6.52 16.55
C ASP A 2 4.32 7.72 15.62
N ASN A 3 5.20 8.72 15.73
CA ASN A 3 5.24 9.87 14.83
C ASN A 3 5.48 9.50 13.36
N GLU A 4 6.43 8.58 13.09
CA GLU A 4 6.70 8.13 11.72
C GLU A 4 5.52 7.34 11.14
N LEU A 5 4.86 6.51 11.96
CA LEU A 5 3.66 5.80 11.54
C LEU A 5 2.53 6.77 11.21
N GLN A 6 2.28 7.77 12.05
CA GLN A 6 1.25 8.78 11.80
C GLN A 6 1.54 9.57 10.52
N LYS A 7 2.81 9.92 10.28
CA LYS A 7 3.24 10.60 9.05
C LYS A 7 2.94 9.78 7.80
N VAL A 8 3.20 8.48 7.84
CA VAL A 8 2.87 7.57 6.72
C VAL A 8 1.37 7.48 6.52
N LYS A 9 0.57 7.32 7.59
CA LYS A 9 -0.90 7.29 7.51
C LYS A 9 -1.46 8.56 6.85
N ASN A 10 -1.02 9.73 7.31
CA ASN A 10 -1.47 11.01 6.75
C ASN A 10 -1.10 11.15 5.26
N LYS A 11 0.08 10.64 4.86
CA LYS A 11 0.51 10.65 3.45
C LYS A 11 -0.39 9.74 2.61
N THR A 12 -0.68 8.53 3.08
CA THR A 12 -1.55 7.57 2.39
C THR A 12 -2.97 8.13 2.21
N GLU A 13 -3.54 8.72 3.26
CA GLU A 13 -4.86 9.38 3.18
C GLU A 13 -4.89 10.49 2.13
N SER A 14 -3.84 11.32 2.07
CA SER A 14 -3.73 12.39 1.07
C SER A 14 -3.65 11.85 -0.36
N VAL A 15 -2.97 10.72 -0.57
CA VAL A 15 -2.86 10.06 -1.88
C VAL A 15 -4.22 9.50 -2.31
N ILE A 16 -4.90 8.74 -1.43
CA ILE A 16 -6.22 8.17 -1.72
C ILE A 16 -7.22 9.29 -2.06
N ALA A 17 -7.25 10.35 -1.26
CA ALA A 17 -8.13 11.49 -1.50
C ALA A 17 -7.85 12.20 -2.83
N PHE A 18 -6.58 12.27 -3.25
CA PHE A 18 -6.20 12.87 -4.53
C PHE A 18 -6.54 11.96 -5.71
N GLU A 19 -6.32 10.65 -5.59
CA GLU A 19 -6.66 9.67 -6.61
C GLU A 19 -8.17 9.62 -6.84
N ASP A 20 -9.00 9.89 -5.84
CA ASP A 20 -10.47 9.94 -5.99
C ASP A 20 -11.01 11.22 -6.66
N MET A 21 -10.18 12.20 -6.98
CA MET A 21 -10.66 13.47 -7.56
C MET A 21 -11.15 13.36 -9.00
N SER A 22 -10.72 12.35 -9.76
CA SER A 22 -11.14 12.19 -11.16
C SER A 22 -12.13 11.04 -11.33
N VAL A 23 -13.11 11.22 -12.23
CA VAL A 23 -14.09 10.16 -12.53
C VAL A 23 -13.41 8.93 -13.15
N MET A 24 -12.37 9.14 -13.96
CA MET A 24 -11.63 8.06 -14.61
C MET A 24 -10.83 7.21 -13.60
N SER A 25 -10.16 7.85 -12.64
CA SER A 25 -9.45 7.14 -11.58
C SER A 25 -10.41 6.37 -10.69
N ARG A 26 -11.54 6.97 -10.28
CA ARG A 26 -12.58 6.25 -9.53
C ARG A 26 -13.14 5.04 -10.28
N ALA A 27 -13.40 5.16 -11.58
CA ALA A 27 -13.86 4.04 -12.40
C ALA A 27 -12.81 2.92 -12.50
N THR A 28 -11.53 3.30 -12.59
CA THR A 28 -10.40 2.35 -12.65
C THR A 28 -10.23 1.62 -11.32
N SER A 29 -10.26 2.33 -10.20
CA SER A 29 -10.20 1.74 -8.86
C SER A 29 -11.37 0.79 -8.63
N LEU A 30 -12.59 1.18 -8.99
CA LEU A 30 -13.76 0.32 -8.86
C LEU A 30 -13.63 -0.98 -9.68
N ALA A 31 -13.18 -0.89 -10.93
CA ALA A 31 -12.95 -2.05 -11.77
C ALA A 31 -11.85 -2.97 -11.20
N ASN A 32 -10.77 -2.39 -10.67
CA ASN A 32 -9.70 -3.15 -10.01
C ASN A 32 -10.21 -3.87 -8.75
N TYR A 33 -10.99 -3.20 -7.91
CA TYR A 33 -11.54 -3.80 -6.70
C TYR A 33 -12.58 -4.89 -6.98
N GLU A 34 -13.40 -4.71 -8.02
CA GLU A 34 -14.31 -5.77 -8.49
C GLU A 34 -13.55 -6.97 -9.03
N LEU A 35 -12.45 -6.75 -9.77
CA LEU A 35 -11.57 -7.83 -10.23
C LEU A 35 -10.94 -8.60 -9.05
N LEU A 36 -10.63 -7.92 -7.95
CA LEU A 36 -10.14 -8.53 -6.71
C LEU A 36 -11.24 -9.26 -5.92
N GLY A 37 -12.51 -9.12 -6.33
CA GLY A 37 -13.66 -9.86 -5.83
C GLY A 37 -14.62 -9.06 -4.95
N ASP A 38 -14.34 -7.79 -4.66
CA ASP A 38 -15.23 -6.93 -3.89
C ASP A 38 -14.98 -5.44 -4.17
N ALA A 39 -15.82 -4.80 -4.98
CA ALA A 39 -15.80 -3.37 -5.23
C ALA A 39 -15.93 -2.50 -3.96
N ASN A 40 -16.54 -3.02 -2.88
CA ASN A 40 -16.70 -2.28 -1.64
C ASN A 40 -15.37 -2.09 -0.88
N LEU A 41 -14.32 -2.80 -1.28
CA LEU A 41 -12.96 -2.58 -0.77
C LEU A 41 -12.53 -1.12 -0.97
N MET A 42 -12.93 -0.48 -2.07
CA MET A 42 -12.65 0.95 -2.33
C MET A 42 -13.12 1.85 -1.19
N ASN A 43 -14.26 1.56 -0.58
CA ASN A 43 -14.84 2.38 0.48
C ASN A 43 -14.24 2.09 1.86
N THR A 44 -13.69 0.89 2.07
CA THR A 44 -13.18 0.42 3.37
C THR A 44 -11.66 0.46 3.46
N GLU A 45 -10.97 0.82 2.39
CA GLU A 45 -9.51 0.81 2.31
C GLU A 45 -8.87 1.78 3.30
N LEU A 46 -9.39 3.00 3.41
CA LEU A 46 -8.86 4.02 4.31
C LEU A 46 -8.89 3.57 5.78
N ASP A 47 -10.00 2.96 6.20
CA ASP A 47 -10.16 2.44 7.56
C ASP A 47 -9.14 1.35 7.88
N LYS A 48 -8.81 0.50 6.90
CA LYS A 48 -7.78 -0.54 7.05
C LYS A 48 -6.39 0.05 7.24
N TYR A 49 -6.04 1.10 6.49
CA TYR A 49 -4.77 1.81 6.71
C TYR A 49 -4.73 2.49 8.08
N GLN A 50 -5.83 3.06 8.54
CA GLN A 50 -5.90 3.68 9.87
C GLN A 50 -5.79 2.65 11.00
N ALA A 51 -6.34 1.45 10.82
CA ALA A 51 -6.26 0.36 11.80
C ALA A 51 -4.84 -0.24 11.94
N THR A 52 -3.94 -0.02 10.98
CA THR A 52 -2.60 -0.62 10.98
C THR A 52 -1.76 -0.15 12.16
N THR A 53 -1.13 -1.08 12.89
CA THR A 53 -0.27 -0.77 14.03
C THR A 53 1.23 -0.86 13.68
N ALA A 54 2.07 -0.29 14.54
CA ALA A 54 3.52 -0.42 14.39
C ALA A 54 4.00 -1.88 14.58
N ASP A 55 3.25 -2.69 15.35
CA ASP A 55 3.54 -4.10 15.55
C ASP A 55 3.24 -4.91 14.29
N ASP A 56 2.10 -4.66 13.63
CA ASP A 56 1.75 -5.30 12.37
C ASP A 56 2.84 -5.05 11.31
N ILE A 57 3.29 -3.80 11.18
CA ILE A 57 4.35 -3.42 10.24
C ILE A 57 5.65 -4.16 10.57
N ARG A 58 6.01 -4.27 11.86
CA ARG A 58 7.21 -5.01 12.28
C ARG A 58 7.09 -6.51 12.06
N GLN A 59 5.90 -7.08 12.21
CA GLN A 59 5.66 -8.49 11.94
C GLN A 59 5.78 -8.77 10.45
N HIS A 60 5.08 -7.99 9.62
CA HIS A 60 5.13 -8.15 8.17
C HIS A 60 6.52 -7.88 7.59
N SER A 61 7.26 -6.91 8.13
CA SER A 61 8.63 -6.64 7.67
C SER A 61 9.56 -7.84 7.87
N ARG A 62 9.42 -8.56 8.99
CA ARG A 62 10.19 -9.79 9.24
C ARG A 62 9.85 -10.94 8.29
N ILE A 63 8.61 -10.99 7.81
CA ILE A 63 8.16 -12.02 6.86
C ILE A 63 8.62 -11.66 5.44
N ILE A 64 8.47 -10.40 5.04
CA ILE A 64 8.75 -9.94 3.69
C ILE A 64 10.25 -9.84 3.45
N PHE A 65 10.99 -9.18 4.35
CA PHE A 65 12.44 -8.95 4.23
C PHE A 65 13.25 -10.11 4.81
N ASP A 66 12.91 -11.33 4.39
CA ASP A 66 13.70 -12.52 4.64
C ASP A 66 14.67 -12.77 3.47
N GLU A 67 15.87 -13.27 3.75
CA GLU A 67 16.85 -13.58 2.71
C GLU A 67 16.31 -14.61 1.71
N ILE A 68 15.46 -15.55 2.13
CA ILE A 68 14.84 -16.54 1.23
C ILE A 68 13.90 -15.89 0.21
N ASN A 69 13.37 -14.70 0.52
CA ASN A 69 12.48 -13.93 -0.36
C ASN A 69 13.25 -12.92 -1.22
N SER A 70 14.58 -12.84 -1.08
CA SER A 70 15.42 -11.89 -1.80
C SER A 70 15.93 -12.46 -3.13
N ASN A 71 15.73 -11.71 -4.20
CA ASN A 71 16.37 -11.98 -5.49
C ASN A 71 17.10 -10.72 -5.96
N THR A 72 18.43 -10.75 -5.92
CA THR A 72 19.26 -9.59 -6.28
C THR A 72 19.91 -9.84 -7.63
N MET A 73 19.56 -9.02 -8.63
CA MET A 73 20.20 -9.00 -9.94
C MET A 73 21.22 -7.86 -10.01
N HIS A 74 22.50 -8.20 -10.15
CA HIS A 74 23.55 -7.21 -10.35
C HIS A 74 23.77 -6.96 -11.84
N TYR A 75 23.48 -5.74 -12.28
CA TYR A 75 23.74 -5.31 -13.65
C TYR A 75 25.18 -4.83 -13.78
N TYR A 76 26.01 -5.57 -14.51
CA TYR A 76 27.38 -5.19 -14.83
C TYR A 76 27.50 -4.82 -16.31
N SER A 77 27.77 -3.55 -16.59
CA SER A 77 28.18 -3.08 -17.91
C SER A 77 29.63 -3.51 -18.16
N LYS A 78 29.88 -4.25 -19.25
CA LYS A 78 31.24 -4.45 -19.76
C LYS A 78 31.62 -3.21 -20.56
N ASN A 79 32.61 -2.46 -20.07
CA ASN A 79 33.43 -1.61 -20.93
C ASN A 79 34.44 -2.50 -21.66
#